data_AF-A0AAW0V1R7-F1
#
_entry.id   AF-A0AAW0V1R7-F1
#
_cell.length_a   1.000
_cell.length_b   1.000
_cell.length_c   1.000
_cell.angle_alpha   90.00
_cell.angle_beta   90.00
_cell.angle_gamma   90.00
#
_symmetry.space_group_name_H-M   'P 1'
#
loop_
_entity.id
_entity.type
_entity.pdbx_description
1 polymer ?
#
loop_
_entity_poly.entity_id
_entity_poly.type
_entity_poly.pdbx_seq_one_letter_code
_entity_poly.pdbx_strand_id
1 'polypeptide(L)'
;MQPCLLTLRLVSRFIRCSRWCAVRRDDQHSRRWSSSGSDKQLSQGIESVASYIKQQASNILVMVGAGMSTPSGIPDFRSPGTGLYDNLQKYDLPYPEAIFDIHYFMMDPRPFFTLAQDLYPGVNYKPNIAHHFLRLLHEEGKLQMVYTQNIDGLERLAGIPEEKLVEAHGSFATASCTLCGRRHDADQVKKAVVEGDVPVMCEAAKCKGKVKPDIVFFGENLPSVFWDYHLQVPFTDLLLVMGTSLEVYPFAKIADEVGRKTPRVLINLSAVGSFGSRDNDTVLGGDLVQTVEELTKALGWEEKLRALEKNYSLQSVLPGKGTGATCEFLEGEGGEEGHASLRVLLAGTRPVGGLGLSGVKCSGARENRIHNTRMNTRHLPATGVRRRCCSRPPAAAAAATYTPAQ
;
A
#
# COMPACT_ATOMS: atom_id res chain seq x y z
N MET A 1 41.10 45.52 6.95
CA MET A 1 42.20 45.28 5.98
C MET A 1 42.25 43.79 5.71
N GLN A 2 42.43 43.39 4.44
CA GLN A 2 42.81 42.02 4.05
C GLN A 2 44.33 41.82 4.29
N PRO A 3 44.86 40.59 4.42
CA PRO A 3 45.29 39.88 3.20
C PRO A 3 45.26 38.32 3.22
N CYS A 4 45.37 37.78 1.99
CA CYS A 4 45.95 36.53 1.47
C CYS A 4 46.21 35.31 2.40
N LEU A 5 45.79 34.08 2.04
CA LEU A 5 46.24 33.21 0.92
C LEU A 5 47.74 32.85 0.94
N LEU A 6 48.07 31.59 1.28
CA LEU A 6 48.99 30.77 0.50
C LEU A 6 48.74 29.25 0.69
N THR A 7 49.11 28.48 -0.33
CA THR A 7 48.83 27.05 -0.51
C THR A 7 49.98 26.15 -0.06
N LEU A 8 49.67 24.88 0.27
CA LEU A 8 50.64 23.79 0.15
C LEU A 8 49.94 22.46 -0.21
N ARG A 9 50.51 21.75 -1.19
CA ARG A 9 50.01 20.49 -1.77
C ARG A 9 50.80 19.30 -1.21
N LEU A 10 50.18 18.12 -1.15
CA LEU A 10 50.76 16.76 -1.37
C LEU A 10 49.56 15.77 -1.50
N VAL A 11 49.12 15.39 -2.71
CA VAL A 11 49.53 14.18 -3.48
C VAL A 11 49.26 12.89 -2.66
N SER A 12 48.15 12.14 -2.83
CA SER A 12 47.52 11.45 -3.99
C SER A 12 48.11 10.07 -4.34
N ARG A 13 47.25 9.18 -4.91
CA ARG A 13 47.41 7.72 -5.24
C ARG A 13 46.94 6.75 -4.13
N PHE A 14 46.27 5.62 -4.37
CA PHE A 14 45.61 4.96 -5.53
C PHE A 14 44.19 4.52 -5.04
N ILE A 15 43.15 4.20 -5.83
CA ILE A 15 43.02 3.28 -6.98
C ILE A 15 41.92 3.79 -7.94
N ARG A 16 42.15 3.64 -9.25
CA ARG A 16 41.12 3.69 -10.31
C ARG A 16 41.30 2.45 -11.19
N CYS A 17 40.23 1.69 -11.39
CA CYS A 17 40.06 0.81 -12.56
C CYS A 17 38.74 1.25 -13.23
N SER A 18 38.66 1.81 -14.44
CA SER A 18 39.22 1.39 -15.74
C SER A 18 38.58 0.09 -16.26
N ARG A 19 38.04 -0.02 -17.49
CA ARG A 19 37.83 0.91 -18.63
C ARG A 19 36.97 0.18 -19.70
N TRP A 20 36.81 0.78 -20.89
CA TRP A 20 36.24 0.25 -22.15
C TRP A 20 34.72 0.43 -22.28
N CYS A 21 34.15 0.94 -23.38
CA CYS A 21 34.72 1.30 -24.69
C CYS A 21 34.35 2.73 -25.12
N ALA A 22 35.30 3.44 -25.74
CA ALA A 22 35.02 4.63 -26.55
C ALA A 22 35.26 4.26 -28.02
N VAL A 23 34.24 4.39 -28.86
CA VAL A 23 34.34 4.18 -30.32
C VAL A 23 34.50 5.52 -31.01
N ARG A 24 35.35 5.54 -32.06
CA ARG A 24 35.78 6.75 -32.78
C ARG A 24 34.63 7.37 -33.58
N ARG A 25 34.69 8.68 -33.79
CA ARG A 25 34.11 9.30 -34.98
C ARG A 25 35.06 9.06 -36.15
N ASP A 26 34.52 8.60 -37.27
CA ASP A 26 34.96 8.95 -38.61
C ASP A 26 33.80 8.67 -39.59
N ASP A 27 33.99 9.06 -40.85
CA ASP A 27 32.98 9.79 -41.59
C ASP A 27 32.00 8.95 -42.46
N GLN A 28 30.92 9.61 -42.88
CA GLN A 28 30.10 9.30 -44.07
C GLN A 28 29.51 7.88 -44.25
N HIS A 29 28.23 7.74 -43.89
CA HIS A 29 27.25 7.23 -44.85
C HIS A 29 25.84 7.79 -44.58
N SER A 30 25.31 8.54 -45.55
CA SER A 30 23.94 9.08 -45.51
C SER A 30 22.90 7.96 -45.46
N ARG A 31 22.20 7.84 -44.33
CA ARG A 31 20.90 7.17 -44.25
C ARG A 31 19.88 8.14 -43.65
N ARG A 32 19.09 8.71 -44.55
CA ARG A 32 18.02 9.67 -44.29
C ARG A 32 16.91 9.01 -43.46
N TRP A 33 17.00 9.11 -42.13
CA TRP A 33 15.92 8.67 -41.25
C TRP A 33 14.74 9.62 -41.43
N SER A 34 13.67 9.15 -42.07
CA SER A 34 12.46 9.94 -42.28
C SER A 34 11.77 10.18 -40.94
N SER A 35 11.67 11.45 -40.54
CA SER A 35 10.93 11.89 -39.37
C SER A 35 9.42 11.69 -39.60
N SER A 36 8.82 10.70 -38.94
CA SER A 36 7.37 10.49 -38.91
C SER A 36 6.89 9.96 -37.56
N GLY A 37 7.39 10.56 -36.48
CA GLY A 37 6.73 10.56 -35.18
C GLY A 37 6.37 12.00 -34.87
N SER A 38 5.07 12.34 -34.93
CA SER A 38 4.63 13.65 -34.44
C SER A 38 4.67 13.63 -32.91
N ASP A 39 5.49 14.49 -32.31
CA ASP A 39 5.40 14.87 -30.89
C ASP A 39 4.03 15.54 -30.69
N LYS A 40 2.97 14.74 -30.55
CA LYS A 40 1.62 15.20 -30.24
C LYS A 40 1.59 15.64 -28.79
N GLN A 41 1.88 16.92 -28.57
CA GLN A 41 1.63 17.61 -27.30
C GLN A 41 0.20 17.35 -26.85
N LEU A 42 0.02 16.99 -25.59
CA LEU A 42 -1.29 16.78 -24.98
C LEU A 42 -2.01 18.13 -24.95
N SER A 43 -3.09 18.30 -25.72
CA SER A 43 -3.91 19.50 -25.61
C SER A 43 -4.62 19.54 -24.25
N GLN A 44 -5.02 20.71 -23.78
CA GLN A 44 -5.71 20.84 -22.50
C GLN A 44 -7.15 20.31 -22.58
N GLY A 45 -7.63 19.69 -21.50
CA GLY A 45 -9.00 19.19 -21.35
C GLY A 45 -9.12 17.69 -21.09
N ILE A 46 -10.35 17.23 -20.82
CA ILE A 46 -10.64 15.83 -20.46
C ILE A 46 -10.51 14.90 -21.68
N GLU A 47 -11.04 15.30 -22.84
CA GLU A 47 -11.04 14.48 -24.07
C GLU A 47 -9.64 14.13 -24.58
N SER A 48 -8.68 15.05 -24.44
CA SER A 48 -7.29 14.83 -24.83
C SER A 48 -6.58 13.90 -23.85
N VAL A 49 -6.81 14.06 -22.54
CA VAL A 49 -6.33 13.12 -21.51
C VAL A 49 -6.90 11.71 -21.78
N ALA A 50 -8.20 11.59 -22.03
CA ALA A 50 -8.84 10.31 -22.36
C ALA A 50 -8.27 9.68 -23.65
N SER A 51 -8.06 10.49 -24.69
CA SER A 51 -7.45 10.08 -25.95
C SER A 51 -6.02 9.57 -25.76
N TYR A 52 -5.20 10.25 -24.94
CA TYR A 52 -3.84 9.83 -24.60
C TYR A 52 -3.81 8.55 -23.75
N ILE A 53 -4.67 8.46 -22.73
CA ILE A 53 -4.84 7.25 -21.91
C ILE A 53 -5.21 6.06 -22.80
N LYS A 54 -6.15 6.23 -23.74
CA LYS A 54 -6.53 5.18 -24.70
C LYS A 54 -5.37 4.75 -25.60
N GLN A 55 -4.73 5.71 -26.26
CA GLN A 55 -3.88 5.45 -27.43
C GLN A 55 -2.38 5.31 -27.13
N GLN A 56 -1.89 5.90 -26.04
CA GLN A 56 -0.45 6.06 -25.79
C GLN A 56 -0.04 5.58 -24.39
N ALA A 57 -0.82 5.89 -23.35
CA ALA A 57 -0.43 5.54 -21.99
C ALA A 57 -0.59 4.04 -21.70
N SER A 58 0.48 3.45 -21.16
CA SER A 58 0.57 2.04 -20.75
C SER A 58 1.20 1.87 -19.37
N ASN A 59 1.89 2.90 -18.86
CA ASN A 59 2.60 2.95 -17.59
C ASN A 59 2.17 4.22 -16.84
N ILE A 60 0.90 4.23 -16.40
CA ILE A 60 0.32 5.35 -15.65
C ILE A 60 0.74 5.24 -14.19
N LEU A 61 1.52 6.21 -13.73
CA LEU A 61 1.81 6.41 -12.31
C LEU A 61 0.72 7.30 -11.73
N VAL A 62 0.07 6.84 -10.67
CA VAL A 62 -0.93 7.64 -9.96
C VAL A 62 -0.37 8.08 -8.60
N MET A 63 -0.51 9.36 -8.27
CA MET A 63 -0.23 9.91 -6.93
C MET A 63 -1.54 10.43 -6.33
N VAL A 64 -1.91 9.95 -5.15
CA VAL A 64 -3.17 10.30 -4.50
C VAL A 64 -2.98 10.79 -3.06
N GLY A 65 -3.91 11.61 -2.58
CA GLY A 65 -3.95 12.06 -1.19
C GLY A 65 -5.38 12.23 -0.67
N ALA A 66 -5.51 12.90 0.47
CA ALA A 66 -6.72 12.86 1.28
C ALA A 66 -7.97 13.43 0.59
N GLY A 67 -7.81 14.35 -0.37
CA GLY A 67 -8.89 14.87 -1.20
C GLY A 67 -9.57 13.82 -2.10
N MET A 68 -8.93 12.65 -2.32
CA MET A 68 -9.59 11.51 -2.97
C MET A 68 -10.58 10.79 -2.04
N SER A 69 -10.38 10.88 -0.73
CA SER A 69 -11.18 10.19 0.30
C SER A 69 -12.29 11.07 0.91
N THR A 70 -12.30 12.38 0.64
CA THR A 70 -13.39 13.27 1.11
C THR A 70 -14.78 12.89 0.60
N PRO A 71 -15.00 12.40 -0.64
CA PRO A 71 -16.31 11.91 -1.07
C PRO A 71 -16.73 10.60 -0.38
N SER A 72 -15.78 9.89 0.24
CA SER A 72 -16.05 8.71 1.07
C SER A 72 -16.43 9.06 2.52
N GLY A 73 -16.49 10.35 2.87
CA GLY A 73 -16.82 10.84 4.20
C GLY A 73 -15.63 10.91 5.17
N ILE A 74 -14.40 10.67 4.70
CA ILE A 74 -13.19 10.85 5.49
C ILE A 74 -12.75 12.32 5.35
N PRO A 75 -12.67 13.12 6.43
CA PRO A 75 -12.19 14.49 6.32
C PRO A 75 -10.72 14.48 5.88
N ASP A 76 -10.34 15.44 5.04
CA ASP A 76 -8.92 15.67 4.78
C ASP A 76 -8.23 16.30 6.00
N PHE A 77 -6.93 16.57 5.91
CA PHE A 77 -6.19 17.15 7.03
C PHE A 77 -6.38 18.67 7.19
N ARG A 78 -6.56 19.42 6.10
CA ARG A 78 -6.27 20.87 6.02
C ARG A 78 -7.42 21.78 5.58
N SER A 79 -8.55 21.23 5.12
CA SER A 79 -9.71 22.01 4.68
C SER A 79 -10.33 22.79 5.85
N PRO A 80 -10.49 24.12 5.75
CA PRO A 80 -11.09 24.90 6.83
C PRO A 80 -12.53 24.45 7.17
N GLY A 81 -12.80 24.26 8.46
CA GLY A 81 -14.10 23.91 9.04
C GLY A 81 -14.48 22.42 8.96
N THR A 82 -13.92 21.65 8.01
CA THR A 82 -14.21 20.22 7.84
C THR A 82 -13.00 19.32 8.03
N GLY A 83 -11.78 19.86 7.92
CA GLY A 83 -10.53 19.13 8.05
C GLY A 83 -10.32 18.59 9.46
N LEU A 84 -9.53 17.52 9.54
CA LEU A 84 -9.21 16.85 10.78
C LEU A 84 -8.61 17.82 11.81
N TYR A 85 -7.65 18.66 11.40
CA TYR A 85 -6.92 19.55 12.30
C TYR A 85 -7.80 20.57 13.04
N ASP A 86 -8.84 21.11 12.40
CA ASP A 86 -9.79 22.02 13.06
C ASP A 86 -10.61 21.31 14.15
N ASN A 87 -10.82 20.01 14.01
CA ASN A 87 -11.55 19.17 14.97
C ASN A 87 -10.65 18.62 16.10
N LEU A 88 -9.34 18.88 16.10
CA LEU A 88 -8.41 18.42 17.14
C LEU A 88 -8.33 19.32 18.38
N GLN A 89 -9.01 20.47 18.42
CA GLN A 89 -8.96 21.41 19.55
C GLN A 89 -9.31 20.76 20.91
N LYS A 90 -10.11 19.68 20.91
CA LYS A 90 -10.45 18.87 22.10
C LYS A 90 -9.26 18.13 22.74
N TYR A 91 -8.10 18.04 22.08
CA TYR A 91 -6.96 17.24 22.52
C TYR A 91 -5.81 18.05 23.14
N ASP A 92 -5.96 19.37 23.30
CA ASP A 92 -4.96 20.28 23.89
C ASP A 92 -3.55 20.12 23.29
N LEU A 93 -3.49 19.98 21.96
CA LEU A 93 -2.25 19.78 21.22
C LEU A 93 -1.47 21.09 21.09
N PRO A 94 -0.12 21.07 21.15
CA PRO A 94 0.70 22.27 20.96
C PRO A 94 0.60 22.85 19.53
N TYR A 95 0.30 21.98 18.56
CA TYR A 95 -0.01 22.28 17.16
C TYR A 95 -0.75 21.07 16.56
N PRO A 96 -1.61 21.23 15.53
CA PRO A 96 -2.47 20.13 15.06
C PRO A 96 -1.71 18.91 14.54
N GLU A 97 -0.54 19.12 13.91
CA GLU A 97 0.30 18.05 13.37
C GLU A 97 0.94 17.18 14.46
N ALA A 98 0.97 17.64 15.72
CA ALA A 98 1.59 16.91 16.84
C ALA A 98 0.98 15.52 17.07
N ILE A 99 -0.29 15.31 16.71
CA ILE A 99 -0.94 13.99 16.80
C ILE A 99 -0.28 12.93 15.90
N PHE A 100 0.43 13.37 14.85
CA PHE A 100 1.21 12.54 13.93
C PHE A 100 2.73 12.80 14.05
N ASP A 101 3.20 13.36 15.17
CA ASP A 101 4.64 13.58 15.44
C ASP A 101 5.19 12.43 16.31
N ILE A 102 6.29 11.81 15.89
CA ILE A 102 6.83 10.64 16.60
C ILE A 102 7.37 10.98 17.99
N HIS A 103 7.91 12.18 18.19
CA HIS A 103 8.37 12.64 19.50
C HIS A 103 7.19 12.90 20.42
N TYR A 104 6.12 13.52 19.90
CA TYR A 104 4.88 13.71 20.65
C TYR A 104 4.24 12.38 21.06
N PHE A 105 4.09 11.43 20.13
CA PHE A 105 3.58 10.08 20.42
C PHE A 105 4.43 9.33 21.48
N MET A 106 5.75 9.50 21.41
CA MET A 106 6.66 8.91 22.40
C MET A 106 6.56 9.57 23.78
N MET A 107 6.05 10.80 23.88
CA MET A 107 5.57 11.38 25.14
C MET A 107 4.15 10.88 25.47
N ASP A 108 3.13 11.38 24.77
CA ASP A 108 1.71 11.02 24.96
C ASP A 108 1.09 10.44 23.68
N PRO A 109 0.81 9.12 23.64
CA PRO A 109 0.20 8.48 22.48
C PRO A 109 -1.34 8.48 22.54
N ARG A 110 -1.95 8.96 23.64
CA ARG A 110 -3.41 8.87 23.83
C ARG A 110 -4.19 9.65 22.77
N PRO A 111 -3.84 10.90 22.38
CA PRO A 111 -4.59 11.64 21.37
C PRO A 111 -4.64 10.90 20.02
N PHE A 112 -3.50 10.36 19.57
CA PHE A 112 -3.45 9.55 18.36
C PHE A 112 -4.35 8.32 18.46
N PHE A 113 -4.30 7.58 19.57
CA PHE A 113 -5.12 6.39 19.72
C PHE A 113 -6.61 6.67 19.82
N THR A 114 -7.03 7.77 20.48
CA THR A 114 -8.43 8.21 20.46
C THR A 114 -8.89 8.55 19.04
N LEU A 115 -8.06 9.22 18.24
CA LEU A 115 -8.36 9.47 16.83
C LEU A 115 -8.36 8.18 15.98
N ALA A 116 -7.43 7.27 16.23
CA ALA A 116 -7.30 6.03 15.46
C ALA A 116 -8.55 5.14 15.55
N GLN A 117 -9.31 5.21 16.65
CA GLN A 117 -10.61 4.52 16.79
C GLN A 117 -11.58 4.89 15.65
N ASP A 118 -11.64 6.18 15.27
CA ASP A 118 -12.54 6.69 14.22
C ASP A 118 -12.03 6.33 12.80
N LEU A 119 -10.70 6.20 12.63
CA LEU A 119 -10.02 6.05 11.34
C LEU A 119 -9.76 4.60 10.89
N TYR A 120 -10.08 3.58 11.70
CA TYR A 120 -9.79 2.19 11.32
C TYR A 120 -10.54 1.75 10.04
N PRO A 121 -9.84 1.21 9.01
CA PRO A 121 -10.44 0.85 7.73
C PRO A 121 -11.60 -0.15 7.81
N GLY A 122 -12.54 -0.05 6.86
CA GLY A 122 -13.58 -1.04 6.60
C GLY A 122 -14.74 -1.10 7.60
N VAL A 123 -14.74 -0.29 8.67
CA VAL A 123 -15.87 -0.20 9.62
C VAL A 123 -16.85 0.90 9.21
N ASN A 124 -16.34 2.10 8.89
CA ASN A 124 -17.14 3.30 8.69
C ASN A 124 -17.16 3.83 7.24
N TYR A 125 -16.12 3.50 6.45
CA TYR A 125 -15.85 4.13 5.16
C TYR A 125 -15.74 3.10 4.03
N LYS A 126 -16.10 3.53 2.82
CA LYS A 126 -16.05 2.73 1.59
C LYS A 126 -15.29 3.47 0.49
N PRO A 127 -14.61 2.77 -0.42
CA PRO A 127 -14.07 3.38 -1.64
C PRO A 127 -15.18 4.07 -2.44
N ASN A 128 -14.81 5.12 -3.15
CA ASN A 128 -15.69 5.87 -4.04
C ASN A 128 -15.27 5.71 -5.52
N ILE A 129 -16.01 6.37 -6.42
CA ILE A 129 -15.78 6.45 -7.87
C ILE A 129 -14.29 6.59 -8.24
N ALA A 130 -13.52 7.45 -7.57
CA ALA A 130 -12.11 7.67 -7.88
C ALA A 130 -11.22 6.45 -7.58
N HIS A 131 -11.51 5.76 -6.47
CA HIS A 131 -10.79 4.54 -6.10
C HIS A 131 -11.11 3.39 -7.07
N HIS A 132 -12.38 3.27 -7.48
CA HIS A 132 -12.79 2.30 -8.49
C HIS A 132 -12.21 2.64 -9.88
N PHE A 133 -11.97 3.92 -10.19
CA PHE A 133 -11.22 4.33 -11.38
C PHE A 133 -9.76 3.87 -11.34
N LEU A 134 -9.08 3.90 -10.17
CA LEU A 134 -7.74 3.31 -10.05
C LEU A 134 -7.75 1.81 -10.34
N ARG A 135 -8.76 1.09 -9.83
CA ARG A 135 -8.96 -0.34 -10.10
C ARG A 135 -9.24 -0.59 -11.58
N LEU A 136 -9.98 0.30 -12.24
CA LEU A 136 -10.25 0.24 -13.67
C LEU A 136 -8.98 0.46 -14.52
N LEU A 137 -8.10 1.40 -14.14
CA LEU A 137 -6.78 1.56 -14.78
C LEU A 137 -5.92 0.28 -14.66
N HIS A 138 -6.08 -0.47 -13.57
CA HIS A 138 -5.44 -1.78 -13.40
C HIS A 138 -6.05 -2.85 -14.32
N GLU A 139 -7.38 -2.98 -14.38
CA GLU A 139 -8.07 -3.97 -15.22
C GLU A 139 -7.88 -3.72 -16.72
N GLU A 140 -7.77 -2.46 -17.15
CA GLU A 140 -7.42 -2.10 -18.53
C GLU A 140 -5.92 -2.24 -18.84
N GLY A 141 -5.11 -2.72 -17.88
CA GLY A 141 -3.68 -3.01 -18.06
C GLY A 141 -2.78 -1.79 -18.18
N LYS A 142 -3.22 -0.61 -17.70
CA LYS A 142 -2.52 0.69 -17.87
C LYS A 142 -1.85 1.21 -16.59
N LEU A 143 -2.24 0.71 -15.42
CA LEU A 143 -1.68 1.13 -14.14
C LEU A 143 -0.23 0.62 -13.98
N GLN A 144 0.74 1.54 -13.87
CA GLN A 144 2.08 1.24 -13.41
C GLN A 144 2.08 0.96 -11.91
N MET A 145 1.65 1.96 -11.13
CA MET A 145 1.69 1.98 -9.66
C MET A 145 0.76 3.07 -9.11
N VAL A 146 0.15 2.85 -7.95
CA VAL A 146 -0.48 3.90 -7.13
C VAL A 146 0.46 4.23 -5.97
N TYR A 147 0.82 5.50 -5.81
CA TYR A 147 1.42 6.05 -4.60
C TYR A 147 0.35 6.81 -3.84
N THR A 148 0.05 6.38 -2.61
CA THR A 148 -0.94 7.06 -1.75
C THR A 148 -0.30 7.69 -0.53
N GLN A 149 -0.72 8.92 -0.22
CA GLN A 149 -0.46 9.57 1.07
C GLN A 149 -1.46 9.15 2.15
N ASN A 150 -2.52 8.44 1.78
CA ASN A 150 -3.61 8.07 2.67
C ASN A 150 -3.23 6.84 3.50
N ILE A 151 -3.88 6.75 4.66
CA ILE A 151 -3.71 5.68 5.64
C ILE A 151 -5.01 4.89 5.84
N ASP A 152 -6.07 5.24 5.10
CA ASP A 152 -7.43 4.71 5.19
C ASP A 152 -7.62 3.35 4.49
N GLY A 153 -6.64 2.92 3.68
CA GLY A 153 -6.64 1.64 2.98
C GLY A 153 -7.74 1.49 1.92
N LEU A 154 -8.40 2.57 1.50
CA LEU A 154 -9.50 2.50 0.54
C LEU A 154 -9.04 2.01 -0.84
N GLU A 155 -7.77 2.20 -1.22
CA GLU A 155 -7.20 1.66 -2.46
C GLU A 155 -7.10 0.12 -2.40
N ARG A 156 -6.67 -0.44 -1.25
CA ARG A 156 -6.66 -1.90 -1.02
C ARG A 156 -8.09 -2.44 -1.01
N LEU A 157 -9.04 -1.73 -0.41
CA LEU A 157 -10.46 -2.13 -0.41
C LEU A 157 -11.11 -2.03 -1.80
N ALA A 158 -10.70 -1.09 -2.66
CA ALA A 158 -11.08 -1.03 -4.06
C ALA A 158 -10.45 -2.16 -4.92
N GLY A 159 -9.56 -2.95 -4.32
CA GLY A 159 -8.94 -4.11 -4.95
C GLY A 159 -7.70 -3.78 -5.80
N ILE A 160 -6.95 -2.72 -5.48
CA ILE A 160 -5.61 -2.55 -6.04
C ILE A 160 -4.69 -3.66 -5.49
N PRO A 161 -3.96 -4.40 -6.34
CA PRO A 161 -2.99 -5.40 -5.88
C PRO A 161 -1.86 -4.79 -5.06
N GLU A 162 -1.29 -5.57 -4.15
CA GLU A 162 -0.21 -5.11 -3.25
C GLU A 162 1.05 -4.70 -4.03
N GLU A 163 1.38 -5.43 -5.10
CA GLU A 163 2.48 -5.10 -6.03
C GLU A 163 2.19 -3.88 -6.95
N LYS A 164 1.03 -3.26 -6.79
CA LYS A 164 0.58 -2.04 -7.49
C LYS A 164 0.26 -0.88 -6.55
N LEU A 165 0.52 -1.02 -5.24
CA LEU A 165 0.22 -0.01 -4.24
C LEU A 165 1.45 0.30 -3.35
N VAL A 166 1.82 1.58 -3.31
CA VAL A 166 2.78 2.16 -2.36
C VAL A 166 1.99 3.01 -1.37
N GLU A 167 1.71 2.44 -0.20
CA GLU A 167 1.21 3.17 0.98
C GLU A 167 2.37 4.01 1.55
N ALA A 168 2.59 5.20 0.98
CA ALA A 168 3.80 5.99 1.23
C ALA A 168 3.90 6.52 2.67
N HIS A 169 2.74 6.75 3.31
CA HIS A 169 2.64 7.03 4.74
C HIS A 169 2.20 5.81 5.56
N GLY A 170 2.30 4.61 5.00
CA GLY A 170 1.91 3.36 5.65
C GLY A 170 0.40 3.22 5.85
N SER A 171 -0.01 2.31 6.74
CA SER A 171 -1.43 2.01 6.96
C SER A 171 -1.69 1.33 8.31
N PHE A 172 -2.96 1.18 8.66
CA PHE A 172 -3.41 0.42 9.83
C PHE A 172 -3.31 -1.11 9.68
N ALA A 173 -2.82 -1.63 8.53
CA ALA A 173 -2.84 -3.06 8.23
C ALA A 173 -1.82 -3.89 9.05
N THR A 174 -0.71 -3.27 9.47
CA THR A 174 0.31 -3.88 10.33
C THR A 174 0.70 -2.94 11.47
N ALA A 175 1.38 -3.48 12.49
CA ALA A 175 1.85 -2.69 13.62
C ALA A 175 3.24 -3.15 14.08
N SER A 176 4.08 -2.22 14.55
CA SER A 176 5.45 -2.49 14.97
C SER A 176 5.85 -1.72 16.23
N CYS A 177 6.84 -2.26 16.94
CA CYS A 177 7.47 -1.59 18.08
C CYS A 177 8.39 -0.45 17.64
N THR A 178 8.19 0.75 18.17
CA THR A 178 8.95 1.97 17.83
C THR A 178 10.43 1.94 18.23
N LEU A 179 10.85 0.99 19.08
CA LEU A 179 12.25 0.86 19.50
C LEU A 179 13.02 -0.30 18.87
N CYS A 180 12.38 -1.45 18.61
CA CYS A 180 13.06 -2.65 18.12
C CYS A 180 12.58 -3.13 16.75
N GLY A 181 11.60 -2.47 16.13
CA GLY A 181 11.06 -2.84 14.82
C GLY A 181 10.35 -4.21 14.79
N ARG A 182 10.14 -4.86 15.94
CA ARG A 182 9.40 -6.12 16.01
C ARG A 182 7.95 -5.87 15.62
N ARG A 183 7.47 -6.61 14.62
CA ARG A 183 6.05 -6.66 14.25
C ARG A 183 5.19 -7.25 15.36
N HIS A 184 4.01 -6.68 15.52
CA HIS A 184 2.94 -7.11 16.42
C HIS A 184 1.67 -7.41 15.61
N ASP A 185 0.77 -8.16 16.22
CA ASP A 185 -0.54 -8.47 15.65
C ASP A 185 -1.41 -7.19 15.61
N ALA A 186 -1.81 -6.78 14.40
CA ALA A 186 -2.54 -5.53 14.20
C ALA A 186 -3.96 -5.56 14.78
N ASP A 187 -4.61 -6.73 14.81
CA ASP A 187 -5.95 -6.88 15.39
C ASP A 187 -5.89 -6.80 16.93
N GLN A 188 -4.83 -7.33 17.54
CA GLN A 188 -4.57 -7.14 18.98
C GLN A 188 -4.27 -5.69 19.34
N VAL A 189 -3.46 -4.99 18.53
CA VAL A 189 -3.21 -3.55 18.70
C VAL A 189 -4.50 -2.74 18.53
N LYS A 190 -5.28 -3.01 17.48
CA LYS A 190 -6.61 -2.41 17.25
C LYS A 190 -7.56 -2.64 18.42
N LYS A 191 -7.63 -3.87 18.94
CA LYS A 191 -8.46 -4.21 20.09
C LYS A 191 -8.06 -3.41 21.34
N ALA A 192 -6.78 -3.38 21.69
CA ALA A 192 -6.29 -2.62 22.83
C ALA A 192 -6.56 -1.11 22.68
N VAL A 193 -6.41 -0.57 21.46
CA VAL A 193 -6.75 0.83 21.15
C VAL A 193 -8.24 1.13 21.35
N VAL A 194 -9.14 0.23 20.92
CA VAL A 194 -10.59 0.39 21.09
C VAL A 194 -11.03 0.21 22.55
N GLU A 195 -10.41 -0.71 23.29
CA GLU A 195 -10.70 -0.97 24.70
C GLU A 195 -10.11 0.09 25.65
N GLY A 196 -9.21 0.94 25.15
CA GLY A 196 -8.57 2.02 25.92
C GLY A 196 -7.27 1.60 26.61
N ASP A 197 -6.77 0.39 26.37
CA ASP A 197 -5.55 -0.19 26.92
C ASP A 197 -4.29 0.38 26.21
N VAL A 198 -4.08 1.69 26.35
CA VAL A 198 -3.00 2.43 25.70
C VAL A 198 -2.04 3.10 26.69
N PRO A 199 -0.71 3.13 26.41
CA PRO A 199 -0.04 2.60 25.23
C PRO A 199 0.08 1.07 25.19
N VAL A 200 -0.05 0.50 24.00
CA VAL A 200 0.34 -0.89 23.73
C VAL A 200 1.87 -1.00 23.83
N MET A 201 2.37 -1.98 24.57
CA MET A 201 3.80 -2.17 24.87
C MET A 201 4.38 -3.39 24.18
N CYS A 202 5.65 -3.33 23.78
CA CYS A 202 6.30 -4.41 23.06
C CYS A 202 6.57 -5.65 23.93
N GLU A 203 6.05 -6.80 23.49
CA GLU A 203 6.25 -8.13 24.10
C GLU A 203 7.69 -8.68 24.03
N ALA A 204 8.61 -8.02 23.32
CA ALA A 204 9.99 -8.49 23.25
C ALA A 204 10.67 -8.36 24.62
N ALA A 205 11.24 -9.45 25.12
CA ALA A 205 11.89 -9.47 26.43
C ALA A 205 12.94 -8.35 26.56
N LYS A 206 12.82 -7.56 27.64
CA LYS A 206 13.63 -6.35 27.93
C LYS A 206 13.39 -5.13 27.01
N CYS A 207 12.54 -5.23 26.00
CA CYS A 207 12.08 -4.04 25.28
C CYS A 207 11.10 -3.24 26.15
N LYS A 208 11.14 -1.91 26.01
CA LYS A 208 10.18 -0.97 26.63
C LYS A 208 9.56 -0.03 25.60
N GLY A 209 9.57 -0.43 24.33
CA GLY A 209 9.03 0.36 23.25
C GLY A 209 7.50 0.31 23.23
N LYS A 210 6.90 1.43 22.80
CA LYS A 210 5.49 1.49 22.44
C LYS A 210 5.29 0.75 21.11
N VAL A 211 4.13 0.15 20.91
CA VAL A 211 3.69 -0.41 19.63
C VAL A 211 2.74 0.59 18.99
N LYS A 212 2.90 0.86 17.70
CA LYS A 212 1.94 1.63 16.90
C LYS A 212 1.60 0.91 15.60
N PRO A 213 0.44 1.20 14.98
CA PRO A 213 0.21 0.88 13.58
C PRO A 213 1.35 1.43 12.71
N ASP A 214 1.65 0.76 11.61
CA ASP A 214 2.77 1.07 10.71
C ASP A 214 2.45 2.26 9.79
N ILE A 215 1.91 3.34 10.37
CA ILE A 215 1.69 4.65 9.77
C ILE A 215 2.93 5.50 10.01
N VAL A 216 3.44 6.19 8.98
CA VAL A 216 4.61 7.07 9.05
C VAL A 216 4.22 8.38 9.75
N PHE A 217 4.88 8.68 10.87
CA PHE A 217 4.74 9.93 11.59
C PHE A 217 5.80 10.95 11.13
N PHE A 218 5.57 12.24 11.35
CA PHE A 218 6.60 13.26 11.22
C PHE A 218 7.79 12.90 12.11
N GLY A 219 8.99 12.92 11.53
CA GLY A 219 10.23 12.44 12.16
C GLY A 219 10.60 10.98 11.85
N GLU A 220 9.71 10.19 11.23
CA GLU A 220 10.01 8.83 10.76
C GLU A 220 10.45 8.77 9.29
N ASN A 221 11.09 7.66 8.91
CA ASN A 221 11.39 7.37 7.51
C ASN A 221 10.18 6.76 6.81
N LEU A 222 9.98 7.10 5.53
CA LEU A 222 9.04 6.39 4.66
C LEU A 222 9.48 4.92 4.47
N PRO A 223 8.52 3.98 4.26
CA PRO A 223 8.82 2.57 4.13
C PRO A 223 9.73 2.28 2.91
N SER A 224 10.55 1.23 2.98
CA SER A 224 11.53 0.92 1.92
C SER A 224 10.88 0.80 0.53
N VAL A 225 9.67 0.24 0.48
CA VAL A 225 8.88 0.05 -0.74
C VAL A 225 8.66 1.35 -1.52
N PHE A 226 8.58 2.50 -0.85
CA PHE A 226 8.51 3.82 -1.49
C PHE A 226 9.77 4.12 -2.30
N TRP A 227 10.94 3.75 -1.79
CA TRP A 227 12.24 3.96 -2.44
C TRP A 227 12.55 2.87 -3.47
N ASP A 228 12.13 1.63 -3.22
CA ASP A 228 12.33 0.50 -4.14
C ASP A 228 11.60 0.74 -5.47
N TYR A 229 10.35 1.21 -5.41
CA TYR A 229 9.58 1.58 -6.62
C TYR A 229 9.91 2.97 -7.17
N HIS A 230 10.60 3.84 -6.42
CA HIS A 230 11.03 5.16 -6.90
C HIS A 230 11.93 5.05 -8.15
N LEU A 231 12.71 3.98 -8.22
CA LEU A 231 13.55 3.64 -9.38
C LEU A 231 12.74 3.41 -10.68
N GLN A 232 11.42 3.23 -10.59
CA GLN A 232 10.53 3.04 -11.74
C GLN A 232 9.87 4.33 -12.25
N VAL A 233 9.93 5.43 -11.50
CA VAL A 233 9.36 6.75 -11.89
C VAL A 233 9.86 7.25 -13.27
N PRO A 234 11.13 7.02 -13.69
CA PRO A 234 11.59 7.43 -15.03
C PRO A 234 10.94 6.70 -16.21
N PHE A 235 10.26 5.57 -15.99
CA PHE A 235 9.58 4.79 -17.04
C PHE A 235 8.10 5.14 -17.21
N THR A 236 7.58 6.06 -16.40
CA THR A 236 6.20 6.54 -16.46
C THR A 236 5.91 7.28 -17.77
N ASP A 237 4.87 6.87 -18.47
CA ASP A 237 4.40 7.50 -19.73
C ASP A 237 3.21 8.46 -19.53
N LEU A 238 2.58 8.43 -18.35
CA LEU A 238 1.62 9.42 -17.87
C LEU A 238 1.66 9.52 -16.34
N LEU A 239 1.80 10.73 -15.79
CA LEU A 239 1.55 10.98 -14.38
C LEU A 239 0.11 11.47 -14.19
N LEU A 240 -0.63 10.84 -13.27
CA LEU A 240 -1.93 11.30 -12.80
C LEU A 240 -1.86 11.63 -11.31
N VAL A 241 -2.20 12.86 -10.93
CA VAL A 241 -2.20 13.33 -9.53
C VAL A 241 -3.62 13.69 -9.13
N MET A 242 -4.09 13.16 -8.00
CA MET A 242 -5.50 13.29 -7.60
C MET A 242 -5.62 13.67 -6.11
N GLY A 243 -6.34 14.76 -5.81
CA GLY A 243 -6.77 15.08 -4.45
C GLY A 243 -5.64 15.25 -3.41
N THR A 244 -4.54 15.91 -3.76
CA THR A 244 -3.42 16.19 -2.85
C THR A 244 -2.94 17.63 -2.99
N SER A 245 -2.41 18.22 -1.91
CA SER A 245 -1.79 19.55 -1.94
C SER A 245 -0.33 19.56 -2.41
N LEU A 246 0.31 18.39 -2.51
CA LEU A 246 1.75 18.25 -2.82
C LEU A 246 2.69 19.06 -1.88
N GLU A 247 2.29 19.27 -0.63
CA GLU A 247 3.11 19.99 0.37
C GLU A 247 4.03 19.07 1.18
N VAL A 248 3.74 17.77 1.23
CA VAL A 248 4.45 16.78 2.07
C VAL A 248 5.59 16.13 1.29
N TYR A 249 6.81 16.33 1.77
CA TYR A 249 8.03 15.72 1.22
C TYR A 249 8.43 14.46 2.00
N PRO A 250 9.05 13.46 1.34
CA PRO A 250 9.53 13.46 -0.05
C PRO A 250 8.46 13.14 -1.11
N PHE A 251 7.24 12.76 -0.73
CA PHE A 251 6.18 12.33 -1.66
C PHE A 251 5.95 13.31 -2.81
N ALA A 252 5.79 14.60 -2.51
CA ALA A 252 5.52 15.64 -3.51
C ALA A 252 6.55 15.68 -4.65
N LYS A 253 7.80 15.34 -4.36
CA LYS A 253 8.95 15.41 -5.29
C LYS A 253 8.79 14.48 -6.50
N ILE A 254 8.09 13.35 -6.33
CA ILE A 254 7.84 12.37 -7.40
C ILE A 254 7.18 13.04 -8.62
N ALA A 255 6.28 14.01 -8.38
CA ALA A 255 5.58 14.72 -9.44
C ALA A 255 6.53 15.54 -10.34
N ASP A 256 7.71 15.92 -9.83
CA ASP A 256 8.74 16.63 -10.59
C ASP A 256 9.79 15.72 -11.22
N GLU A 257 9.94 14.50 -10.70
CA GLU A 257 10.96 13.53 -11.12
C GLU A 257 10.54 12.68 -12.34
N VAL A 258 9.25 12.66 -12.69
CA VAL A 258 8.80 12.12 -13.99
C VAL A 258 9.41 12.91 -15.15
N GLY A 259 9.71 12.18 -16.23
CA GLY A 259 10.47 12.68 -17.38
C GLY A 259 9.91 13.99 -17.95
N ARG A 260 10.78 14.88 -18.43
CA ARG A 260 10.38 16.22 -18.93
C ARG A 260 9.37 16.20 -20.08
N LYS A 261 9.26 15.10 -20.82
CA LYS A 261 8.25 14.89 -21.88
C LYS A 261 7.01 14.12 -21.40
N THR A 262 7.08 13.42 -20.27
CA THR A 262 5.94 12.69 -19.69
C THR A 262 4.84 13.69 -19.32
N PRO A 263 3.63 13.59 -19.90
CA PRO A 263 2.52 14.46 -19.54
C PRO A 263 2.13 14.26 -18.07
N ARG A 264 1.70 15.34 -17.43
CA ARG A 264 1.21 15.31 -16.04
C ARG A 264 -0.21 15.83 -15.99
N VAL A 265 -1.12 15.08 -15.39
CA VAL A 265 -2.52 15.46 -15.22
C VAL A 265 -2.81 15.63 -13.73
N LEU A 266 -3.38 16.77 -13.35
CA LEU A 266 -3.84 17.04 -11.99
C LEU A 266 -5.37 17.08 -11.99
N ILE A 267 -6.01 16.25 -11.16
CA ILE A 267 -7.44 16.30 -10.84
C ILE A 267 -7.56 16.77 -9.39
N ASN A 268 -7.93 18.03 -9.18
CA ASN A 268 -7.96 18.64 -7.85
C ASN A 268 -8.84 19.89 -7.83
N LEU A 269 -9.27 20.34 -6.65
CA LEU A 269 -10.03 21.59 -6.49
C LEU A 269 -9.28 22.83 -7.03
N SER A 270 -7.96 22.83 -6.95
CA SER A 270 -7.09 23.91 -7.39
C SER A 270 -5.74 23.40 -7.91
N ALA A 271 -5.02 24.24 -8.66
CA ALA A 271 -3.64 23.96 -9.06
C ALA A 271 -2.70 23.96 -7.84
N VAL A 272 -1.79 22.97 -7.77
CA VAL A 272 -0.90 22.73 -6.63
C VAL A 272 0.51 22.33 -7.08
N GLY A 273 1.50 22.46 -6.18
CA GLY A 273 2.89 22.13 -6.48
C GLY A 273 3.43 22.89 -7.70
N SER A 274 4.07 22.18 -8.63
CA SER A 274 4.61 22.76 -9.87
C SER A 274 3.66 22.64 -11.07
N PHE A 275 2.39 22.27 -10.89
CA PHE A 275 1.47 22.06 -12.02
C PHE A 275 1.14 23.37 -12.74
N GLY A 276 1.17 23.32 -14.08
CA GLY A 276 1.04 24.49 -14.96
C GLY A 276 2.38 25.15 -15.29
N SER A 277 3.51 24.61 -14.80
CA SER A 277 4.86 25.08 -15.18
C SER A 277 5.44 24.39 -16.40
N ARG A 278 4.85 23.27 -16.86
CA ARG A 278 5.26 22.55 -18.07
C ARG A 278 4.20 22.65 -19.16
N ASP A 279 4.63 22.74 -20.41
CA ASP A 279 3.75 22.79 -21.61
C ASP A 279 2.90 21.53 -21.83
N ASN A 280 3.17 20.46 -21.08
CA ASN A 280 2.48 19.18 -21.10
C ASN A 280 1.79 18.85 -19.75
N ASP A 281 1.60 19.86 -18.89
CA ASP A 281 0.72 19.77 -17.73
C ASP A 281 -0.75 20.04 -18.15
N THR A 282 -1.67 19.23 -17.67
CA THR A 282 -3.12 19.47 -17.76
C THR A 282 -3.69 19.55 -16.34
N VAL A 283 -4.29 20.69 -15.99
CA VAL A 283 -5.01 20.86 -14.72
C VAL A 283 -6.50 20.76 -14.98
N LEU A 284 -7.12 19.72 -14.45
CA LEU A 284 -8.56 19.51 -14.43
C LEU A 284 -9.06 19.96 -13.06
N GLY A 285 -9.41 21.25 -12.99
CA GLY A 285 -9.82 21.93 -11.76
C GLY A 285 -11.32 21.71 -11.46
N GLY A 286 -11.65 21.33 -10.23
CA GLY A 286 -13.04 21.18 -9.79
C GLY A 286 -13.25 20.01 -8.85
N ASP A 287 -14.49 19.53 -8.77
CA ASP A 287 -14.82 18.33 -8.00
C ASP A 287 -14.13 17.08 -8.60
N LEU A 288 -13.52 16.30 -7.73
CA LEU A 288 -12.71 15.14 -8.11
C LEU A 288 -13.57 13.99 -8.65
N VAL A 289 -14.77 13.77 -8.09
CA VAL A 289 -15.67 12.70 -8.53
C VAL A 289 -16.24 13.03 -9.90
N GLN A 290 -16.80 14.23 -10.06
CA GLN A 290 -17.34 14.69 -11.35
C GLN A 290 -16.27 14.61 -12.46
N THR A 291 -15.05 15.07 -12.18
CA THR A 291 -13.95 15.02 -13.15
C THR A 291 -13.58 13.58 -13.54
N VAL A 292 -13.62 12.64 -12.59
CA VAL A 292 -13.37 11.21 -12.86
C VAL A 292 -14.52 10.58 -13.64
N GLU A 293 -15.78 10.93 -13.36
CA GLU A 293 -16.93 10.47 -14.15
C GLU A 293 -16.84 10.96 -15.60
N GLU A 294 -16.57 12.26 -15.81
CA GLU A 294 -16.38 12.87 -17.13
C GLU A 294 -15.20 12.23 -17.89
N LEU A 295 -14.08 11.99 -17.21
CA LEU A 295 -12.93 11.28 -17.78
C LEU A 295 -13.28 9.83 -18.15
N THR A 296 -13.99 9.11 -17.29
CA THR A 296 -14.45 7.73 -17.53
C THR A 296 -15.41 7.66 -18.73
N LYS A 297 -16.25 8.69 -18.90
CA LYS A 297 -17.14 8.86 -20.05
C LYS A 297 -16.39 9.14 -21.35
N ALA A 298 -15.43 10.07 -21.35
CA ALA A 298 -14.53 10.28 -22.49
C ALA A 298 -13.70 9.02 -22.80
N LEU A 299 -13.41 8.19 -21.80
CA LEU A 299 -12.78 6.87 -21.95
C LEU A 299 -13.76 5.79 -22.45
N GLY A 300 -15.08 6.01 -22.42
CA GLY A 300 -16.08 5.01 -22.79
C GLY A 300 -16.07 3.79 -21.87
N TRP A 301 -15.73 3.99 -20.60
CA TRP A 301 -15.63 2.93 -19.59
C TRP A 301 -16.73 3.02 -18.52
N GLU A 302 -17.77 3.84 -18.71
CA GLU A 302 -18.84 4.09 -17.73
C GLU A 302 -19.45 2.79 -17.18
N GLU A 303 -19.81 1.86 -18.05
CA GLU A 303 -20.38 0.57 -17.65
C GLU A 303 -19.39 -0.32 -16.87
N LYS A 304 -18.09 -0.25 -17.19
CA LYS A 304 -17.04 -0.98 -16.44
C LYS A 304 -16.89 -0.41 -15.03
N LEU A 305 -16.91 0.92 -14.90
CA LEU A 305 -16.82 1.58 -13.61
C LEU A 305 -18.06 1.28 -12.74
N ARG A 306 -19.27 1.41 -13.30
CA ARG A 306 -20.53 1.05 -12.62
C ARG A 306 -20.53 -0.41 -12.16
N ALA A 307 -19.97 -1.32 -12.97
CA ALA A 307 -19.84 -2.73 -12.60
C ALA A 307 -18.90 -2.93 -11.39
N LEU A 308 -17.77 -2.22 -11.33
CA LEU A 308 -16.85 -2.26 -10.19
C LEU A 308 -17.50 -1.76 -8.89
N GLU A 309 -18.19 -0.62 -8.93
CA GLU A 309 -18.93 -0.07 -7.78
C GLU A 309 -20.01 -1.04 -7.27
N LYS A 310 -20.79 -1.62 -8.20
CA LYS A 310 -21.84 -2.59 -7.88
C LYS A 310 -21.27 -3.87 -7.30
N ASN A 311 -20.17 -4.38 -7.85
CA ASN A 311 -19.51 -5.59 -7.37
C ASN A 311 -18.92 -5.40 -5.97
N TYR A 312 -18.28 -4.26 -5.69
CA TYR A 312 -17.83 -3.91 -4.34
C TYR A 312 -19.01 -3.79 -3.38
N SER A 313 -20.09 -3.12 -3.80
CA SER A 313 -21.31 -2.98 -3.00
C SER A 313 -21.87 -4.35 -2.58
N LEU A 314 -21.98 -5.30 -3.52
CA LEU A 314 -22.41 -6.67 -3.25
C LEU A 314 -21.46 -7.41 -2.29
N GLN A 315 -20.14 -7.32 -2.51
CA GLN A 315 -19.14 -7.91 -1.59
C GLN A 315 -19.24 -7.32 -0.18
N SER A 316 -19.54 -6.02 -0.05
CA SER A 316 -19.69 -5.34 1.25
C SER A 316 -20.99 -5.67 2.00
N VAL A 317 -21.97 -6.29 1.33
CA VAL A 317 -23.27 -6.70 1.92
C VAL A 317 -23.26 -8.17 2.35
N LEU A 318 -22.42 -9.00 1.74
CA LEU A 318 -22.27 -10.41 2.11
C LEU A 318 -21.38 -10.54 3.36
N PRO A 319 -21.86 -11.14 4.47
CA PRO A 319 -21.06 -11.29 5.67
C PRO A 319 -19.84 -12.18 5.39
N GLY A 320 -18.66 -11.66 5.76
CA GLY A 320 -17.37 -12.19 5.32
C GLY A 320 -17.20 -13.70 5.55
N LYS A 321 -17.03 -14.44 4.45
CA LYS A 321 -16.41 -15.77 4.46
C LYS A 321 -15.04 -15.67 3.81
N GLY A 322 -14.02 -16.11 4.53
CA GLY A 322 -12.65 -16.11 4.01
C GLY A 322 -12.51 -16.99 2.76
N THR A 323 -11.67 -16.51 1.85
CA THR A 323 -10.98 -17.25 0.76
C THR A 323 -11.51 -18.65 0.43
N GLY A 324 -12.32 -18.77 -0.64
CA GLY A 324 -12.52 -20.06 -1.31
C GLY A 324 -13.85 -20.21 -2.04
N ALA A 325 -13.77 -20.69 -3.29
CA ALA A 325 -14.85 -21.07 -4.20
C ALA A 325 -15.73 -19.93 -4.79
N THR A 326 -15.55 -19.70 -6.09
CA THR A 326 -16.52 -19.05 -6.98
C THR A 326 -17.71 -19.99 -7.21
N CYS A 327 -18.93 -19.52 -6.98
CA CYS A 327 -20.15 -20.16 -7.53
C CYS A 327 -20.56 -19.44 -8.82
N GLU A 328 -20.47 -20.12 -9.95
CA GLU A 328 -21.20 -19.75 -11.15
C GLU A 328 -22.68 -20.11 -10.96
N PHE A 329 -23.58 -19.14 -11.06
CA PHE A 329 -25.00 -19.41 -11.23
C PHE A 329 -25.27 -19.70 -12.70
N LEU A 330 -25.59 -20.96 -13.01
CA LEU A 330 -26.25 -21.31 -14.26
C LEU A 330 -27.76 -21.23 -14.03
N GLU A 331 -28.42 -20.30 -14.72
CA GLU A 331 -29.88 -20.23 -14.76
C GLU A 331 -30.41 -21.48 -15.49
N GLY A 332 -31.31 -22.21 -14.83
CA GLY A 332 -32.00 -23.37 -15.38
C GLY A 332 -33.50 -23.17 -15.26
N GLU A 333 -34.21 -23.23 -16.38
CA GLU A 333 -35.66 -23.04 -16.43
C GLU A 333 -36.44 -24.24 -15.86
N GLY A 334 -37.39 -23.95 -14.96
CA GLY A 334 -38.57 -24.78 -14.71
C GLY A 334 -38.45 -25.96 -13.74
N GLY A 335 -39.55 -26.24 -13.03
CA GLY A 335 -39.77 -27.47 -12.26
C GLY A 335 -39.96 -27.25 -10.76
N GLU A 336 -41.03 -27.81 -10.21
CA GLU A 336 -41.45 -27.67 -8.81
C GLU A 336 -40.63 -28.54 -7.83
N GLU A 337 -40.62 -28.13 -6.56
CA GLU A 337 -40.16 -28.85 -5.35
C GLU A 337 -38.72 -29.42 -5.32
N GLY A 338 -37.80 -28.69 -4.67
CA GLY A 338 -36.39 -29.10 -4.50
C GLY A 338 -35.90 -29.14 -3.05
N HIS A 339 -35.80 -30.34 -2.46
CA HIS A 339 -34.99 -30.59 -1.26
C HIS A 339 -33.48 -30.52 -1.61
N ALA A 340 -32.78 -29.46 -1.23
CA ALA A 340 -31.36 -29.28 -1.55
C ALA A 340 -30.44 -30.23 -0.73
N SER A 341 -29.90 -31.27 -1.37
CA SER A 341 -28.80 -32.08 -0.80
C SER A 341 -27.43 -31.50 -1.14
N LEU A 342 -26.66 -31.15 -0.12
CA LEU A 342 -25.30 -30.62 -0.26
C LEU A 342 -24.31 -31.72 -0.70
N ARG A 343 -23.83 -31.69 -1.95
CA ARG A 343 -22.71 -32.50 -2.43
C ARG A 343 -21.45 -31.66 -2.61
N VAL A 344 -20.45 -31.89 -1.76
CA VAL A 344 -19.12 -31.29 -1.91
C VAL A 344 -18.32 -32.09 -2.95
N LEU A 345 -18.03 -31.48 -4.09
CA LEU A 345 -17.12 -32.01 -5.10
C LEU A 345 -15.71 -31.45 -4.88
N LEU A 346 -14.79 -32.29 -4.43
CA LEU A 346 -13.36 -31.97 -4.41
C LEU A 346 -12.78 -32.10 -5.82
N ALA A 347 -12.53 -30.96 -6.49
CA ALA A 347 -11.90 -30.93 -7.80
C ALA A 347 -10.39 -31.21 -7.68
N GLY A 348 -9.98 -32.43 -8.05
CA GLY A 348 -8.58 -32.81 -8.11
C GLY A 348 -7.84 -32.20 -9.31
N THR A 349 -6.54 -31.94 -9.13
CA THR A 349 -5.62 -31.45 -10.16
C THR A 349 -5.53 -32.40 -11.36
N ARG A 350 -5.70 -31.90 -12.58
CA ARG A 350 -5.40 -32.65 -13.82
C ARG A 350 -3.89 -32.70 -14.07
N PRO A 351 -3.29 -33.88 -14.34
CA PRO A 351 -1.95 -33.97 -14.92
C PRO A 351 -1.99 -33.87 -16.46
N VAL A 352 -0.94 -33.30 -17.03
CA VAL A 352 -0.67 -33.30 -18.48
C VAL A 352 -0.21 -34.69 -18.92
N GLY A 353 -0.59 -35.13 -20.12
CA GLY A 353 -0.35 -36.50 -20.57
C GLY A 353 1.01 -36.75 -21.25
N GLY A 354 1.42 -38.02 -21.29
CA GLY A 354 2.21 -38.55 -22.42
C GLY A 354 3.56 -39.22 -22.11
N LEU A 355 3.57 -40.55 -22.29
CA LEU A 355 4.71 -41.43 -22.65
C LEU A 355 5.58 -42.04 -21.53
N GLY A 356 5.91 -43.35 -21.69
CA GLY A 356 7.16 -43.90 -21.15
C GLY A 356 7.14 -45.16 -20.27
N LEU A 357 6.61 -46.28 -20.77
CA LEU A 357 7.10 -47.67 -20.59
C LEU A 357 7.49 -48.27 -19.20
N SER A 358 7.12 -49.56 -19.05
CA SER A 358 7.70 -50.60 -18.17
C SER A 358 7.58 -50.41 -16.65
N GLY A 359 6.97 -51.40 -15.97
CA GLY A 359 6.71 -51.37 -14.53
C GLY A 359 7.40 -52.47 -13.73
N VAL A 360 7.25 -52.39 -12.41
CA VAL A 360 7.57 -53.45 -11.44
C VAL A 360 6.43 -53.57 -10.42
N LYS A 361 6.23 -54.78 -9.90
CA LYS A 361 5.22 -55.17 -8.87
C LYS A 361 5.56 -54.51 -7.50
N CYS A 362 4.77 -54.54 -6.42
CA CYS A 362 3.70 -55.47 -6.04
C CYS A 362 2.84 -54.94 -4.86
N SER A 363 1.64 -55.51 -4.67
CA SER A 363 0.94 -55.81 -3.41
C SER A 363 0.78 -54.76 -2.28
N GLY A 364 -0.47 -54.52 -1.84
CA GLY A 364 -0.70 -53.84 -0.54
C GLY A 364 -2.12 -53.39 -0.17
N ALA A 365 -3.19 -54.04 -0.66
CA ALA A 365 -4.55 -53.62 -0.31
C ALA A 365 -5.06 -54.24 1.00
N ARG A 366 -5.60 -53.41 1.90
CA ARG A 366 -6.82 -53.73 2.68
C ARG A 366 -7.42 -52.47 3.30
N GLU A 367 -8.71 -52.29 3.04
CA GLU A 367 -9.57 -51.28 3.64
C GLU A 367 -9.78 -51.58 5.14
N ASN A 368 -10.22 -50.57 5.92
CA ASN A 368 -10.99 -50.86 7.11
C ASN A 368 -12.15 -49.86 7.28
N ARG A 369 -13.33 -50.41 7.59
CA ARG A 369 -14.63 -49.73 7.53
C ARG A 369 -15.00 -49.13 8.89
N ILE A 370 -15.74 -48.01 8.84
CA ILE A 370 -16.27 -47.26 9.98
C ILE A 370 -17.15 -48.13 10.89
N HIS A 371 -16.98 -48.02 12.21
CA HIS A 371 -18.05 -48.23 13.19
C HIS A 371 -18.09 -47.08 14.21
N ASN A 372 -19.31 -46.75 14.62
CA ASN A 372 -19.67 -45.56 15.39
C ASN A 372 -20.45 -46.00 16.62
N THR A 373 -20.07 -45.55 17.82
CA THR A 373 -20.85 -45.80 19.05
C THR A 373 -20.64 -44.68 20.08
N ARG A 374 -21.75 -44.08 20.52
CA ARG A 374 -21.82 -43.20 21.71
C ARG A 374 -21.91 -44.05 22.98
N MET A 375 -21.36 -43.58 24.10
CA MET A 375 -22.08 -43.33 25.38
C MET A 375 -21.12 -43.02 26.57
N ASN A 376 -21.20 -41.78 27.05
CA ASN A 376 -21.32 -41.34 28.45
C ASN A 376 -20.45 -41.87 29.65
N THR A 377 -20.00 -40.87 30.42
CA THR A 377 -20.00 -40.72 31.91
C THR A 377 -18.88 -41.24 32.85
N ARG A 378 -18.33 -40.24 33.60
CA ARG A 378 -18.01 -40.15 35.06
C ARG A 378 -16.59 -40.45 35.62
N HIS A 379 -16.05 -39.39 36.25
CA HIS A 379 -15.24 -39.25 37.48
C HIS A 379 -13.86 -39.95 37.68
N LEU A 380 -12.79 -39.13 37.72
CA LEU A 380 -11.85 -38.81 38.83
C LEU A 380 -11.38 -39.89 39.84
N PRO A 381 -10.21 -39.73 40.54
CA PRO A 381 -8.94 -39.08 40.17
C PRO A 381 -7.67 -39.85 40.69
N ALA A 382 -6.48 -39.22 40.61
CA ALA A 382 -5.43 -39.13 41.67
C ALA A 382 -3.98 -39.57 41.36
N THR A 383 -3.04 -38.68 41.77
CA THR A 383 -1.65 -38.91 42.25
C THR A 383 -0.56 -39.52 41.36
N GLY A 384 0.65 -38.93 41.37
CA GLY A 384 1.87 -39.76 41.26
C GLY A 384 3.22 -39.12 40.87
N VAL A 385 3.93 -38.52 41.84
CA VAL A 385 5.42 -38.57 41.99
C VAL A 385 6.34 -37.70 41.07
N ARG A 386 7.32 -37.08 41.75
CA ARG A 386 8.40 -36.21 41.23
C ARG A 386 9.63 -37.01 40.76
N ARG A 387 10.48 -36.41 39.92
CA ARG A 387 11.95 -36.65 39.97
C ARG A 387 12.74 -35.33 39.88
N ARG A 388 13.83 -35.25 40.65
CA ARG A 388 14.88 -34.20 40.63
C ARG A 388 16.22 -34.84 40.28
N CYS A 389 17.07 -34.11 39.57
CA CYS A 389 18.54 -34.11 39.61
C CYS A 389 18.93 -32.65 39.26
N CYS A 390 19.76 -31.88 39.99
CA CYS A 390 21.15 -32.07 40.43
C CYS A 390 22.14 -32.26 39.24
N SER A 391 23.27 -31.54 39.09
CA SER A 391 23.79 -30.38 39.85
C SER A 391 25.09 -29.78 39.25
N ARG A 392 25.19 -28.43 39.24
CA ARG A 392 26.40 -27.56 39.43
C ARG A 392 27.47 -27.32 38.30
N PRO A 393 28.27 -26.21 38.41
CA PRO A 393 28.95 -25.49 37.29
C PRO A 393 30.51 -25.49 37.36
N PRO A 394 31.22 -24.72 36.50
CA PRO A 394 31.69 -23.32 36.78
C PRO A 394 31.59 -22.36 35.54
N ALA A 395 32.07 -21.10 35.45
CA ALA A 395 32.23 -19.92 36.37
C ALA A 395 32.67 -18.65 35.54
N ALA A 396 33.00 -17.51 36.18
CA ALA A 396 33.54 -16.22 35.66
C ALA A 396 32.60 -15.36 34.75
N ALA A 397 32.12 -14.17 35.17
CA ALA A 397 32.78 -12.86 35.34
C ALA A 397 32.99 -12.09 34.01
N ALA A 398 32.76 -10.78 33.87
CA ALA A 398 32.64 -9.71 34.88
C ALA A 398 31.54 -8.67 34.56
N ALA A 399 31.19 -7.85 35.55
CA ALA A 399 30.35 -6.65 35.39
C ALA A 399 31.23 -5.39 35.32
N ALA A 400 30.81 -4.40 34.53
CA ALA A 400 31.42 -3.07 34.50
C ALA A 400 30.34 -1.99 34.62
N THR A 401 30.30 -1.34 35.78
CA THR A 401 29.52 -0.13 36.05
C THR A 401 30.31 1.10 35.60
N TYR A 402 29.69 2.04 34.91
CA TYR A 402 30.33 3.32 34.58
C TYR A 402 29.33 4.49 34.53
N THR A 403 29.54 5.48 35.40
CA THR A 403 29.07 6.88 35.35
C THR A 403 29.48 7.55 36.68
N PRO A 404 29.57 8.89 36.78
CA PRO A 404 29.75 9.90 35.74
C PRO A 404 30.98 10.81 36.00
N ALA A 405 31.26 11.77 35.11
CA ALA A 405 32.11 12.92 35.43
C ALA A 405 31.70 14.17 34.64
N GLN A 406 31.29 15.19 35.41
CA GLN A 406 31.22 16.65 35.13
C GLN A 406 30.43 17.13 33.92
#